data_AF-A0A2S8RIW1-F1
#
_entry.id   AF-A0A2S8RIW1-F1
#
_cell.length_a   1.000
_cell.length_b   1.000
_cell.length_c   1.000
_cell.angle_alpha   90.00
_cell.angle_beta   90.00
_cell.angle_gamma   90.00
#
_symmetry.space_group_name_H-M   'P 1'
#
loop_
_entity.id
_entity.type
_entity.pdbx_description
1 polymer ?
#
loop_
_entity_poly.entity_id
_entity_poly.type
_entity_poly.pdbx_seq_one_letter_code
_entity_poly.pdbx_strand_id
1 'polypeptide(L)'
;MKAKQRHHRRELLSRYGRVISWHSSLSIRADRPRGYPPGRESRASIQLEGEFTEAVGGVVRFLIQVSPKDKPDLGNAAVPNIGAFISVKPELQGVIDMNEGEFQRLLTLAASDHLAWCFVAFTAPFRRSALIVSIDFSTRAPDGET
;
A
#
# COMPACT_ATOMS: atom_id res chain seq x y z
N MET A 1 -27.38 -32.07 -2.17
CA MET A 1 -27.36 -30.66 -2.63
C MET A 1 -26.10 -30.00 -2.13
N LYS A 2 -25.15 -29.65 -3.01
CA LYS A 2 -23.95 -28.87 -2.62
C LYS A 2 -24.36 -27.41 -2.42
N ALA A 3 -24.13 -26.87 -1.22
CA ALA A 3 -24.40 -25.48 -0.92
C ALA A 3 -23.60 -24.59 -1.89
N LYS A 4 -24.31 -23.80 -2.69
CA LYS A 4 -23.74 -22.82 -3.60
C LYS A 4 -23.09 -21.75 -2.72
N GLN A 5 -21.76 -21.79 -2.58
CA GLN A 5 -20.97 -20.80 -1.87
C GLN A 5 -21.31 -19.42 -2.47
N ARG A 6 -22.11 -18.63 -1.74
CA ARG A 6 -22.40 -17.25 -2.11
C ARG A 6 -21.08 -16.50 -2.01
N HIS A 7 -20.49 -16.17 -3.16
CA HIS A 7 -19.44 -15.15 -3.24
C HIS A 7 -20.05 -13.83 -2.75
N HIS A 8 -19.96 -13.54 -1.46
CA HIS A 8 -20.10 -12.18 -0.96
C HIS A 8 -18.92 -11.40 -1.54
N ARG A 9 -19.17 -10.74 -2.66
CA ARG A 9 -18.29 -9.68 -3.17
C ARG A 9 -18.14 -8.69 -2.02
N ARG A 10 -16.96 -8.65 -1.41
CA ARG A 10 -16.68 -7.67 -0.35
C ARG A 10 -16.92 -6.29 -0.95
N GLU A 11 -17.69 -5.48 -0.24
CA GLU A 11 -17.91 -4.08 -0.59
C GLU A 11 -16.56 -3.39 -0.78
N LEU A 12 -16.44 -2.56 -1.83
CA LEU A 12 -15.25 -1.79 -2.10
C LEU A 12 -15.46 -0.37 -1.58
N LEU A 13 -14.50 0.11 -0.80
CA LEU A 13 -14.39 1.49 -0.34
C LEU A 13 -13.29 2.18 -1.13
N SER A 14 -13.40 3.50 -1.25
CA SER A 14 -12.34 4.34 -1.80
C SER A 14 -12.16 5.59 -0.97
N ARG A 15 -10.92 6.07 -0.85
CA ARG A 15 -10.57 7.24 -0.06
C ARG A 15 -9.50 8.06 -0.76
N TYR A 16 -9.68 9.38 -0.75
CA TYR A 16 -8.59 10.32 -0.97
C TYR A 16 -7.84 10.53 0.34
N GLY A 17 -6.53 10.65 0.27
CA GLY A 17 -5.67 10.91 1.41
C GLY A 17 -4.63 11.97 1.06
N ARG A 18 -4.43 12.90 2.00
CA ARG A 18 -3.35 13.87 1.92
C ARG A 18 -2.09 13.23 2.49
N VAL A 19 -1.00 13.25 1.71
CA VAL A 19 0.32 12.83 2.19
C VAL A 19 0.91 14.00 2.99
N ILE A 20 1.28 13.74 4.23
CA ILE A 20 1.80 14.73 5.18
C ILE A 20 3.33 14.61 5.29
N SER A 21 3.84 13.38 5.35
CA SER A 21 5.26 13.10 5.43
C SER A 21 5.59 11.77 4.77
N TRP A 22 6.88 11.57 4.50
CA TRP A 22 7.38 10.31 3.98
C TRP A 22 8.78 10.01 4.51
N HIS A 23 9.09 8.72 4.56
CA HIS A 23 10.39 8.21 4.98
C HIS A 23 10.85 7.12 4.01
N SER A 24 12.04 7.25 3.43
CA SER A 24 12.65 6.17 2.66
C SER A 24 13.61 5.36 3.52
N SER A 25 13.69 4.06 3.25
CA SER A 25 14.65 3.17 3.89
C SER A 25 15.36 2.30 2.85
N LEU A 26 16.66 2.06 3.07
CA LEU A 26 17.46 1.13 2.28
C LEU A 26 18.28 0.28 3.24
N SER A 27 18.14 -1.03 3.12
CA SER A 27 18.96 -2.00 3.84
C SER A 27 19.66 -2.91 2.85
N ILE A 28 20.95 -3.14 3.08
CA ILE A 28 21.78 -4.04 2.28
C ILE A 28 22.45 -4.99 3.26
N ARG A 29 22.25 -6.28 3.07
CA ARG A 29 22.87 -7.32 3.89
C ARG A 29 23.57 -8.36 3.03
N ALA A 30 24.67 -8.87 3.53
CA ALA A 30 25.28 -10.10 3.03
C ALA A 30 24.91 -11.22 3.98
N ASP A 31 24.45 -12.34 3.45
CA ASP A 31 24.15 -13.56 4.21
C ASP A 31 24.92 -14.74 3.62
N ARG A 32 25.33 -15.68 4.47
CA ARG A 32 25.95 -16.94 4.06
C ARG A 32 25.19 -18.08 4.75
N PRO A 33 24.03 -18.48 4.21
CA PRO A 33 23.29 -19.62 4.74
C PRO A 33 24.14 -20.89 4.62
N ARG A 34 24.07 -21.78 5.63
CA ARG A 34 24.78 -23.07 5.57
C ARG A 34 24.32 -23.86 4.34
N GLY A 35 25.28 -24.34 3.55
CA GLY A 35 25.00 -25.12 2.34
C GLY A 35 24.70 -24.30 1.08
N TYR A 36 24.75 -22.96 1.15
CA TYR A 36 24.53 -22.08 0.00
C TYR A 36 25.70 -21.10 -0.19
N PRO A 37 25.95 -20.64 -1.43
CA PRO A 37 26.87 -19.54 -1.67
C PRO A 37 26.45 -18.26 -0.91
N PRO A 38 27.39 -17.36 -0.59
CA PRO A 38 27.06 -16.04 -0.06
C PRO A 38 26.08 -15.31 -0.98
N GLY A 39 25.02 -14.77 -0.40
CA GLY A 39 24.06 -13.93 -1.07
C GLY A 39 24.17 -12.48 -0.62
N ARG A 40 23.86 -11.55 -1.52
CA ARG A 40 23.62 -10.14 -1.18
C ARG A 40 22.13 -9.89 -1.34
N GLU A 41 21.50 -9.31 -0.32
CA GLU A 41 20.11 -8.92 -0.34
C GLU A 41 20.02 -7.42 -0.10
N SER A 42 19.27 -6.73 -0.96
CA SER A 42 18.95 -5.32 -0.81
C SER A 42 17.44 -5.21 -0.63
N ARG A 43 16.98 -4.40 0.33
CA ARG A 43 15.58 -4.03 0.49
C ARG A 43 15.46 -2.53 0.55
N ALA A 44 14.70 -1.96 -0.36
CA ALA A 44 14.28 -0.57 -0.33
C ALA A 44 12.80 -0.49 0.07
N SER A 45 12.41 0.60 0.71
CA SER A 45 11.01 0.94 0.90
C SER A 45 10.83 2.45 1.03
N ILE A 46 9.61 2.91 0.77
CA ILE A 46 9.15 4.23 1.16
C ILE A 46 7.89 4.05 2.00
N GLN A 47 7.81 4.79 3.10
CA GLN A 47 6.67 4.85 3.99
C GLN A 47 6.03 6.21 3.84
N LEU A 48 4.74 6.22 3.51
CA LEU A 48 3.93 7.42 3.34
C LEU A 48 3.00 7.56 4.54
N GLU A 49 3.01 8.74 5.15
CA GLU A 49 2.16 9.10 6.27
C GLU A 49 1.18 10.17 5.85
N GLY A 50 -0.06 10.05 6.32
CA GLY A 50 -1.07 11.03 5.96
C GLY A 50 -2.41 10.79 6.60
N GLU A 51 -3.40 11.52 6.10
CA GLU A 51 -4.78 11.48 6.58
C GLU A 51 -5.76 11.35 5.41
N PHE A 52 -6.70 10.43 5.53
CA PHE A 52 -7.83 10.32 4.62
C PHE A 52 -8.82 11.45 4.85
N THR A 53 -9.40 11.95 3.77
CA THR A 53 -10.47 12.97 3.80
C THR A 53 -11.74 12.45 4.46
N GLU A 54 -11.98 11.14 4.37
CA GLU A 54 -13.08 10.45 5.03
C GLU A 54 -12.57 9.31 5.91
N ALA A 55 -13.11 9.21 7.13
CA ALA A 55 -12.74 8.16 8.06
C ALA A 55 -13.09 6.76 7.54
N VAL A 56 -12.25 5.79 7.93
CA VAL A 56 -12.46 4.36 7.71
C VAL A 56 -12.63 3.70 9.06
N GLY A 57 -13.87 3.36 9.43
CA GLY A 57 -14.16 2.79 10.74
C GLY A 57 -13.76 3.68 11.94
N GLY A 58 -13.85 5.01 11.75
CA GLY A 58 -13.47 6.03 12.73
C GLY A 58 -11.98 6.38 12.76
N VAL A 59 -11.19 5.86 11.81
CA VAL A 59 -9.76 6.15 11.70
C VAL A 59 -9.48 6.97 10.44
N VAL A 60 -8.73 8.05 10.59
CA VAL A 60 -8.36 8.96 9.47
C VAL A 60 -6.90 8.82 9.06
N ARG A 61 -5.99 8.53 10.01
CA ARG A 61 -4.57 8.42 9.73
C ARG A 61 -4.23 7.14 8.97
N PHE A 62 -3.30 7.23 8.04
CA PHE A 62 -2.74 6.09 7.32
C PHE A 62 -1.21 6.11 7.35
N LEU A 63 -0.68 4.90 7.19
CA LEU A 63 0.74 4.60 7.06
C LEU A 63 0.89 3.56 5.94
N ILE A 64 1.35 3.94 4.76
CA ILE A 64 1.46 3.03 3.61
C ILE A 64 2.93 2.81 3.29
N GLN A 65 3.41 1.58 3.51
CA GLN A 65 4.73 1.16 3.06
C GLN A 65 4.63 0.61 1.63
N VAL A 66 5.45 1.15 0.75
CA VAL A 66 5.64 0.68 -0.62
C VAL A 66 7.04 0.13 -0.77
N SER A 67 7.18 -1.07 -1.34
CA SER A 67 8.48 -1.71 -1.59
C SER A 67 8.59 -2.15 -3.06
N PRO A 68 9.78 -2.10 -3.68
CA PRO A 68 9.97 -2.67 -5.00
C PRO A 68 10.06 -4.20 -4.91
N LYS A 69 9.49 -4.88 -5.90
CA LYS A 69 9.54 -6.32 -6.12
C LYS A 69 9.68 -6.59 -7.62
N ASP A 70 10.60 -7.48 -8.01
CA ASP A 70 10.89 -7.75 -9.43
C ASP A 70 9.65 -8.11 -10.25
N LYS A 71 8.76 -8.90 -9.64
CA LYS A 71 7.46 -9.27 -10.20
C LYS A 71 6.42 -9.10 -9.09
N PRO A 72 5.76 -7.93 -8.98
CA PRO A 72 4.66 -7.76 -8.06
C PRO A 72 3.54 -8.69 -8.50
N ASP A 73 3.09 -9.55 -7.59
CA ASP A 73 2.05 -10.53 -7.86
C ASP A 73 0.71 -9.97 -7.42
N LEU A 74 -0.36 -10.34 -8.12
CA LEU A 74 -1.71 -10.11 -7.59
C LEU A 74 -1.95 -11.07 -6.43
N GLY A 75 -2.45 -10.55 -5.31
CA GLY A 75 -2.82 -11.39 -4.18
C GLY A 75 -3.86 -12.44 -4.58
N ASN A 76 -3.62 -13.71 -4.20
CA ASN A 76 -4.46 -14.86 -4.56
C ASN A 76 -5.73 -14.97 -3.70
N ALA A 77 -6.38 -13.84 -3.43
CA ALA A 77 -7.66 -13.77 -2.72
C ALA A 77 -8.82 -13.74 -3.71
N ALA A 78 -10.06 -13.91 -3.21
CA ALA A 78 -11.26 -13.78 -4.04
C ALA A 78 -11.41 -12.39 -4.69
N VAL A 79 -10.70 -11.38 -4.18
CA VAL A 79 -10.58 -10.05 -4.77
C VAL A 79 -9.11 -9.84 -5.16
N PRO A 80 -8.80 -9.65 -6.45
CA PRO A 80 -7.46 -9.26 -6.90
C PRO A 80 -7.01 -7.98 -6.19
N ASN A 81 -5.76 -7.97 -5.73
CA ASN A 81 -5.23 -6.88 -4.92
C ASN A 81 -3.73 -6.71 -5.18
N ILE A 82 -3.26 -5.48 -5.00
CA ILE A 82 -1.86 -5.07 -5.13
C ILE A 82 -1.18 -4.93 -3.76
N GLY A 83 -1.94 -5.11 -2.68
CA GLY A 83 -1.49 -4.92 -1.32
C GLY A 83 -2.61 -5.11 -0.32
N ALA A 84 -2.33 -4.78 0.94
CA ALA A 84 -3.31 -4.91 2.01
C ALA A 84 -3.08 -3.87 3.10
N PHE A 85 -4.17 -3.40 3.71
CA PHE A 85 -4.13 -2.89 5.07
C PHE A 85 -4.02 -4.08 6.03
N ILE A 86 -2.87 -4.20 6.69
CA ILE A 86 -2.56 -5.27 7.66
C ILE A 86 -3.01 -4.91 9.08
N SER A 87 -3.22 -3.61 9.33
CA SER A 87 -3.87 -3.10 10.53
C SER A 87 -4.76 -1.92 10.18
N VAL A 88 -5.86 -1.75 10.92
CA VAL A 88 -6.82 -0.66 10.73
C VAL A 88 -6.89 0.26 11.95
N LYS A 89 -6.34 -0.16 13.10
CA LYS A 89 -6.30 0.64 14.33
C LYS A 89 -4.91 0.53 14.98
N PRO A 90 -4.36 1.63 15.53
CA PRO A 90 -4.96 2.96 15.66
C PRO A 90 -4.97 3.78 14.36
N GLU A 91 -4.22 3.35 13.35
CA GLU A 91 -4.11 3.93 12.01
C GLU A 91 -4.23 2.82 10.95
N LEU A 92 -4.51 3.18 9.69
CA LEU A 92 -4.52 2.24 8.58
C LEU A 92 -3.10 1.96 8.10
N GLN A 93 -2.55 0.82 8.49
CA GLN A 93 -1.21 0.38 8.08
C GLN A 93 -1.30 -0.48 6.84
N GLY A 94 -0.90 0.08 5.70
CA GLY A 94 -0.92 -0.53 4.38
C GLY A 94 0.46 -1.01 3.95
N VAL A 95 0.49 -2.11 3.21
CA VAL A 95 1.69 -2.60 2.51
C VAL A 95 1.33 -2.84 1.04
N ILE A 96 2.19 -2.38 0.14
CA ILE A 96 2.03 -2.49 -1.31
C ILE A 96 3.40 -2.84 -1.91
N ASP A 97 3.39 -3.76 -2.88
CA ASP A 97 4.56 -4.04 -3.70
C ASP A 97 4.36 -3.43 -5.10
N MET A 98 5.41 -2.81 -5.63
CA MET A 98 5.45 -2.25 -6.98
C MET A 98 6.67 -2.78 -7.72
N ASN A 99 6.72 -2.65 -9.05
CA ASN A 99 7.99 -2.90 -9.73
C ASN A 99 8.99 -1.75 -9.48
N GLU A 100 10.26 -1.99 -9.78
CA GLU A 100 11.33 -1.01 -9.54
C GLU A 100 11.05 0.33 -10.25
N GLY A 101 10.56 0.30 -11.50
CA GLY A 101 10.29 1.53 -12.26
C GLY A 101 9.16 2.39 -11.67
N GLU A 102 8.11 1.75 -11.16
CA GLU A 102 7.02 2.40 -10.41
C GLU A 102 7.52 2.97 -9.09
N PHE A 103 8.29 2.19 -8.34
CA PHE A 103 8.87 2.60 -7.07
C PHE A 103 9.78 3.83 -7.23
N GLN A 104 10.66 3.84 -8.25
CA GLN A 104 11.54 4.98 -8.52
C GLN A 104 10.76 6.23 -8.92
N ARG A 105 9.64 6.10 -9.65
CA ARG A 105 8.76 7.25 -9.96
C ARG A 105 8.10 7.81 -8.71
N LEU A 106 7.58 6.96 -7.82
CA LEU A 106 7.03 7.37 -6.54
C LEU A 106 8.08 8.08 -5.68
N LEU A 107 9.27 7.49 -5.57
CA LEU A 107 10.39 8.07 -4.82
C LEU A 107 10.78 9.43 -5.40
N THR A 108 10.79 9.59 -6.72
CA THR A 108 11.06 10.87 -7.39
C THR A 108 9.99 11.91 -7.05
N LEU A 109 8.71 11.55 -7.06
CA LEU A 109 7.62 12.45 -6.67
C LEU A 109 7.76 12.90 -5.21
N ALA A 110 8.11 11.97 -4.31
CA ALA A 110 8.32 12.28 -2.89
C ALA A 110 9.55 13.17 -2.68
N ALA A 111 10.68 12.83 -3.30
CA ALA A 111 11.95 13.57 -3.16
C ALA A 111 11.93 14.95 -3.82
N SER A 112 11.04 15.18 -4.80
CA SER A 112 10.82 16.49 -5.43
C SER A 112 9.79 17.36 -4.71
N ASP A 113 9.30 16.92 -3.54
CA ASP A 113 8.26 17.60 -2.76
C ASP A 113 6.96 17.85 -3.56
N HIS A 114 6.71 16.98 -4.54
CA HIS A 114 5.52 17.03 -5.39
C HIS A 114 4.48 15.98 -5.02
N LEU A 115 4.81 14.98 -4.20
CA LEU A 115 3.84 14.00 -3.71
C LEU A 115 2.94 14.64 -2.64
N ALA A 116 1.70 14.97 -3.03
CA ALA A 116 0.77 15.67 -2.14
C ALA A 116 -0.44 14.80 -1.75
N TRP A 117 -0.90 13.93 -2.64
CA TRP A 117 -2.14 13.19 -2.48
C TRP A 117 -2.00 11.74 -2.91
N CYS A 118 -2.82 10.88 -2.30
CA CYS A 118 -3.07 9.53 -2.76
C CYS A 118 -4.58 9.27 -2.86
N PHE A 119 -4.95 8.36 -3.76
CA PHE A 119 -6.27 7.73 -3.80
C PHE A 119 -6.08 6.25 -3.58
N VAL A 120 -6.89 5.65 -2.70
CA VAL A 120 -6.80 4.22 -2.38
C VAL A 120 -8.17 3.59 -2.47
N ALA A 121 -8.30 2.52 -3.27
CA ALA A 121 -9.49 1.67 -3.28
C ALA A 121 -9.18 0.32 -2.62
N PHE A 122 -10.04 -0.13 -1.71
CA PHE A 122 -9.81 -1.31 -0.90
C PHE A 122 -11.12 -1.98 -0.47
N THR A 123 -11.07 -3.26 -0.11
CA THR A 123 -12.25 -3.96 0.43
C THR A 123 -12.63 -3.42 1.81
N ALA A 124 -13.92 -3.36 2.13
CA ALA A 124 -14.39 -3.06 3.47
C ALA A 124 -13.63 -3.88 4.54
N PRO A 125 -13.07 -3.23 5.59
CA PRO A 125 -12.27 -3.92 6.58
C PRO A 125 -13.00 -5.08 7.26
N PHE A 126 -12.33 -6.22 7.36
CA PHE A 126 -12.81 -7.40 8.08
C PHE A 126 -11.70 -7.93 8.99
N ARG A 127 -12.01 -8.16 10.28
CA ARG A 127 -11.02 -8.59 11.29
C ARG A 127 -9.75 -7.72 11.31
N ARG A 128 -9.90 -6.40 11.15
CA ARG A 128 -8.82 -5.39 11.13
C ARG A 128 -7.86 -5.44 9.93
N SER A 129 -8.26 -6.10 8.84
CA SER A 129 -7.52 -6.02 7.57
C SER A 129 -8.43 -5.74 6.39
N ALA A 130 -7.84 -5.21 5.32
CA ALA A 130 -8.51 -4.92 4.05
C ALA A 130 -7.55 -5.17 2.89
N LEU A 131 -8.06 -5.56 1.72
CA LEU A 131 -7.25 -5.76 0.53
C LEU A 131 -7.27 -4.47 -0.30
N ILE A 132 -6.08 -3.98 -0.68
CA ILE A 132 -5.91 -2.78 -1.50
C ILE A 132 -5.96 -3.20 -2.97
N VAL A 133 -6.96 -2.70 -3.70
CA VAL A 133 -7.22 -3.07 -5.09
C VAL A 133 -6.52 -2.09 -6.04
N SER A 134 -6.46 -0.81 -5.69
CA SER A 134 -5.74 0.20 -6.44
C SER A 134 -5.18 1.28 -5.52
N ILE A 135 -4.10 1.91 -5.99
CA ILE A 135 -3.54 3.12 -5.40
C ILE A 135 -3.08 4.04 -6.52
N ASP A 136 -3.35 5.33 -6.37
CA ASP A 136 -2.88 6.38 -7.26
C ASP A 136 -2.18 7.47 -6.43
N PHE A 137 -1.15 8.08 -7.00
CA PHE A 137 -0.41 9.16 -6.37
C PHE A 137 -0.50 10.40 -7.25
N SER A 138 -0.76 11.55 -6.63
CA SER A 138 -1.03 12.81 -7.32
C SER A 138 -0.27 13.96 -6.67
N THR A 139 0.07 14.94 -7.51
CA THR A 139 0.62 16.22 -7.08
C THR A 139 -0.45 17.27 -6.79
N ARG A 140 -1.71 16.96 -7.07
CA ARG A 140 -2.87 17.85 -6.95
C ARG A 140 -3.95 17.23 -6.09
N ALA A 141 -4.66 18.10 -5.39
CA ALA A 141 -5.87 17.74 -4.66
C ALA A 141 -6.93 17.17 -5.62
N PRO A 142 -7.81 16.28 -5.14
CA PRO A 142 -8.97 15.86 -5.92
C PRO A 142 -9.87 17.05 -6.26
N ASP A 143 -10.56 16.96 -7.41
CA ASP A 143 -11.52 17.99 -7.82
C ASP A 143 -12.62 18.14 -6.74
N GLY A 144 -12.65 19.30 -6.05
CA GLY A 144 -13.64 19.58 -5.00
C GLY A 144 -13.08 20.08 -3.66
N GLU A 145 -11.76 20.08 -3.46
CA GLU A 145 -11.10 20.74 -2.33
C GLU A 145 -10.24 21.90 -2.83
N THR A 146 -10.80 23.11 -2.79
CA THR A 146 -10.07 24.40 -2.91
C THR A 146 -10.08 25.13 -1.58
#